data_AF-A0A7S1PZS3-F1
#
_entry.id   AF-A0A7S1PZS3-F1
#
_cell.length_a   1.000
_cell.length_b   1.000
_cell.length_c   1.000
_cell.angle_alpha   90.00
_cell.angle_beta   90.00
_cell.angle_gamma   90.00
#
_symmetry.space_group_name_H-M   'P 1'
#
loop_
_entity.id
_entity.type
_entity.pdbx_description
1 polymer ?
#
loop_
_entity_poly.entity_id
_entity_poly.type
_entity_poly.pdbx_seq_one_letter_code
_entity_poly.pdbx_strand_id
1 'polypeptide(L)'
;TRLFTPSGLRGLQISGARSALDLDALEFSPVYACLLDRKFFSHFTGGCVQSCRGSSAVAHGQCVRKWTAGARLVRLEASWQLGISCGSPCWHGKRNATLHGVRLSFAGHLDVPFQEVEVAVGFAAPASRRLSALTTAYLTVAVRSNRLADAEGRALLGSYPQDAASMAGLLGLDVRLAAAGAPPPRQADATRMDQDTDPYAPAYTAIEDGSTTGGSNG
;
A
#
# COMPACT_ATOMS: atom_id res chain seq x y z
N THR A 1 -17.15 47.63 5.15
CA THR A 1 -16.29 46.74 5.94
C THR A 1 -16.30 45.37 5.28
N ARG A 2 -15.15 44.92 4.77
CA ARG A 2 -15.02 43.76 3.87
C ARG A 2 -14.78 42.45 4.65
N LEU A 3 -15.44 41.40 4.15
CA LEU A 3 -14.99 39.99 4.02
C LEU A 3 -15.01 39.09 5.27
N PHE A 4 -16.07 38.29 5.37
CA PHE A 4 -16.01 36.92 5.88
C PHE A 4 -15.32 36.03 4.82
N THR A 5 -14.21 35.40 5.17
CA THR A 5 -13.56 34.36 4.37
C THR A 5 -14.17 32.98 4.66
N PRO A 6 -14.43 32.14 3.63
CA PRO A 6 -14.99 30.81 3.79
C PRO A 6 -13.86 29.79 4.05
N SER A 7 -13.31 29.77 5.27
CA SER A 7 -12.27 28.81 5.66
C SER A 7 -12.77 27.71 6.62
N GLY A 8 -14.00 27.81 7.12
CA GLY A 8 -14.52 26.90 8.15
C GLY A 8 -15.00 25.53 7.64
N LEU A 9 -15.45 25.44 6.39
CA LEU A 9 -16.09 24.20 5.88
C LEU A 9 -15.09 23.12 5.45
N ARG A 10 -13.85 23.47 5.09
CA ARG A 10 -12.80 22.49 4.72
C ARG A 10 -12.17 21.81 5.94
N GLY A 11 -12.07 22.50 7.08
CA GLY A 11 -11.54 21.93 8.32
C GLY A 11 -12.49 20.91 8.96
N LEU A 12 -13.80 21.14 8.86
CA LEU A 12 -14.83 20.33 9.50
C LEU A 12 -15.07 18.96 8.83
N GLN A 13 -14.91 18.86 7.51
CA GLN A 13 -15.04 17.56 6.81
C GLN A 13 -13.82 16.65 7.04
N ILE A 14 -12.66 17.25 7.29
CA ILE A 14 -11.44 16.50 7.58
C ILE A 14 -11.46 16.00 9.04
N SER A 15 -12.02 16.74 10.00
CA SER A 15 -12.02 16.33 11.42
C SER A 15 -12.88 15.11 11.74
N GLY A 16 -14.04 14.94 11.09
CA GLY A 16 -14.92 13.78 11.31
C GLY A 16 -14.38 12.47 10.70
N ALA A 17 -13.70 12.57 9.55
CA ALA A 17 -13.02 11.44 8.92
C ALA A 17 -11.70 11.08 9.63
N ARG A 18 -10.95 12.09 10.11
CA ARG A 18 -9.69 11.89 10.86
C ARG A 18 -9.83 11.05 12.13
N SER A 19 -10.99 11.07 12.79
CA SER A 19 -11.21 10.27 14.01
C SER A 19 -11.45 8.78 13.73
N ALA A 20 -11.77 8.40 12.49
CA ALA A 20 -12.01 7.02 12.06
C ALA A 20 -10.85 6.47 11.21
N LEU A 21 -10.01 7.34 10.63
CA LEU A 21 -8.77 6.94 9.99
C LEU A 21 -7.67 6.73 11.02
N ASP A 22 -7.00 5.60 10.92
CA ASP A 22 -5.74 5.35 11.62
C ASP A 22 -4.66 6.27 11.02
N LEU A 23 -4.46 7.44 11.64
CA LEU A 23 -3.57 8.48 11.14
C LEU A 23 -2.11 8.03 11.12
N ASP A 24 -1.76 7.02 11.91
CA ASP A 24 -0.42 6.44 11.95
C ASP A 24 -0.03 5.95 10.55
N ALA A 25 -0.97 5.40 9.78
CA ALA A 25 -0.68 4.94 8.42
C ALA A 25 -0.24 6.06 7.46
N LEU A 26 -0.76 7.29 7.66
CA LEU A 26 -0.34 8.47 6.90
C LEU A 26 0.95 9.05 7.46
N GLU A 27 1.12 9.07 8.78
CA GLU A 27 2.34 9.54 9.47
C GLU A 27 3.56 8.74 9.03
N PHE A 28 3.42 7.42 8.93
CA PHE A 28 4.51 6.52 8.53
C PHE A 28 4.56 6.25 7.03
N SER A 29 3.74 6.92 6.21
CA SER A 29 3.84 6.81 4.75
C SER A 29 4.95 7.73 4.23
N PRO A 30 6.05 7.19 3.67
CA PRO A 30 7.11 8.03 3.12
C PRO A 30 6.64 8.80 1.87
N VAL A 31 5.65 8.27 1.15
CA VAL A 31 5.00 8.97 0.02
C VAL A 31 4.27 10.22 0.52
N TYR A 32 3.45 10.06 1.55
CA TYR A 32 2.68 11.17 2.11
C TYR A 32 3.58 12.24 2.70
N ALA A 33 4.63 11.84 3.42
CA ALA A 33 5.63 12.74 3.98
C ALA A 33 6.32 13.59 2.89
N CYS A 34 6.73 13.00 1.77
CA CYS A 34 7.33 13.77 0.68
C CYS A 34 6.35 14.73 0.02
N LEU A 35 5.09 14.33 -0.12
CA LEU A 35 4.05 15.17 -0.70
C LEU A 35 3.74 16.40 0.17
N LEU A 36 3.76 16.26 1.50
CA LEU A 36 3.66 17.40 2.43
C LEU A 36 4.75 18.44 2.18
N ASP A 37 5.96 17.99 1.84
CA ASP A 37 7.12 18.83 1.50
C ASP A 37 7.12 19.33 0.04
N ARG A 38 6.05 19.08 -0.73
CA ARG A 38 5.94 19.36 -2.17
C ARG A 38 7.04 18.69 -3.00
N LYS A 39 7.47 17.50 -2.59
CA LYS A 39 8.45 16.66 -3.29
C LYS A 39 7.80 15.37 -3.76
N PHE A 40 8.49 14.66 -4.65
CA PHE A 40 8.12 13.31 -5.05
C PHE A 40 8.83 12.28 -4.18
N PHE A 41 8.16 11.18 -3.85
CA PHE A 41 8.85 10.03 -3.25
C PHE A 41 9.47 9.17 -4.35
N SER A 42 10.74 8.82 -4.23
CA SER A 42 11.45 7.98 -5.20
C SER A 42 11.72 6.60 -4.61
N HIS A 43 11.05 5.58 -5.17
CA HIS A 43 11.26 4.17 -4.78
C HIS A 43 12.71 3.72 -5.02
N PHE A 44 13.36 4.26 -6.06
CA PHE A 44 14.76 3.98 -6.39
C PHE A 44 15.77 4.47 -5.34
N THR A 45 15.43 5.53 -4.61
CA THR A 45 16.33 6.15 -3.61
C THR A 45 15.82 6.00 -2.19
N GLY A 46 14.59 5.50 -2.00
CA GLY A 46 13.94 5.39 -0.70
C GLY A 46 13.66 6.74 -0.03
N GLY A 47 13.49 7.84 -0.79
CA GLY A 47 13.41 9.18 -0.20
C GLY A 47 12.82 10.26 -1.11
N CYS A 48 12.70 11.47 -0.55
CA CYS A 48 12.08 12.60 -1.25
C CYS A 48 13.03 13.26 -2.23
N VAL A 49 12.55 13.50 -3.45
CA VAL A 49 13.29 14.15 -4.53
C VAL A 49 12.48 15.32 -5.13
N GLN A 50 13.19 16.34 -5.61
CA GLN A 50 12.55 17.50 -6.25
C GLN A 50 11.96 17.17 -7.62
N SER A 51 12.56 16.22 -8.34
CA SER A 51 12.10 15.77 -9.64
C SER A 51 12.53 14.33 -9.90
N CYS A 52 11.72 13.60 -10.66
CA CYS A 52 12.05 12.26 -11.11
C CYS A 52 13.14 12.32 -12.19
N ARG A 53 14.22 11.58 -12.01
CA ARG A 53 15.41 11.61 -12.89
C ARG A 53 15.52 10.33 -13.72
N GLY A 54 16.24 10.45 -14.84
CA GLY A 54 16.65 9.32 -15.67
C GLY A 54 15.49 8.55 -16.32
N SER A 55 15.41 7.25 -16.03
CA SER A 55 14.42 6.32 -16.56
C SER A 55 13.11 6.26 -15.76
N SER A 56 12.91 7.14 -14.78
CA SER A 56 11.67 7.22 -13.98
C SER A 56 10.62 8.18 -14.55
N ALA A 57 9.37 8.02 -14.15
CA ALA A 57 8.24 8.90 -14.44
C ALA A 57 7.50 9.25 -13.15
N VAL A 58 6.83 10.40 -13.13
CA VAL A 58 5.92 10.79 -12.05
C VAL A 58 4.60 10.06 -12.20
N ALA A 59 4.12 9.43 -11.12
CA ALA A 59 2.75 8.96 -10.99
C ALA A 59 2.32 9.07 -9.52
N HIS A 60 1.21 9.75 -9.23
CA HIS A 60 0.67 9.91 -7.87
C HIS A 60 1.72 10.31 -6.83
N GLY A 61 2.44 11.40 -7.09
CA GLY A 61 3.48 11.88 -6.18
C GLY A 61 4.74 11.02 -6.09
N GLN A 62 4.86 9.97 -6.90
CA GLN A 62 5.95 8.99 -6.83
C GLN A 62 6.79 8.98 -8.11
N CYS A 63 8.11 8.82 -7.97
CA CYS A 63 9.00 8.46 -9.05
C CYS A 63 9.07 6.95 -9.18
N VAL A 64 8.53 6.46 -10.29
CA VAL A 64 8.29 5.05 -10.60
C VAL A 64 8.88 4.71 -11.97
N ARG A 65 8.92 3.42 -12.33
CA ARG A 65 9.27 2.99 -13.69
C ARG A 65 8.38 3.66 -14.73
N LYS A 66 8.95 3.99 -15.88
CA LYS A 66 8.17 4.46 -17.04
C LYS A 66 7.23 3.37 -17.53
N TRP A 67 6.17 3.77 -18.24
CA TRP A 67 5.39 2.82 -19.03
C TRP A 67 6.29 2.18 -20.08
N THR A 68 6.12 0.87 -20.27
CA THR A 68 6.81 0.16 -21.34
C THR A 68 6.03 0.37 -22.63
N ALA A 69 6.66 1.02 -23.63
CA ALA A 69 5.99 1.31 -24.89
C ALA A 69 5.50 0.01 -25.58
N GLY A 70 4.21 -0.03 -25.92
CA GLY A 70 3.57 -1.21 -26.51
C GLY A 70 3.33 -2.37 -25.53
N ALA A 71 3.65 -2.24 -24.24
CA ALA A 71 3.33 -3.27 -23.26
C ALA A 71 1.84 -3.31 -22.95
N ARG A 72 1.30 -4.54 -22.90
CA ARG A 72 -0.05 -4.81 -22.42
C ARG A 72 -0.10 -4.62 -20.90
N LEU A 73 -1.23 -4.14 -20.38
CA LEU A 73 -1.52 -4.19 -18.95
C LEU A 73 -1.45 -5.64 -18.46
N VAL A 74 -0.51 -5.95 -17.57
CA VAL A 74 -0.37 -7.26 -16.94
C VAL A 74 -1.05 -7.27 -15.57
N ARG A 75 -1.52 -8.45 -15.15
CA ARG A 75 -1.94 -8.72 -13.77
C ARG A 75 -1.01 -9.79 -13.21
N LEU A 76 -0.17 -9.38 -12.27
CA LEU A 76 0.81 -10.22 -11.59
C LEU A 76 0.25 -10.56 -10.21
N GLU A 77 0.42 -11.80 -9.76
CA GLU A 77 -0.13 -12.23 -8.47
C GLU A 77 0.89 -13.08 -7.71
N ALA A 78 0.93 -12.89 -6.40
CA ALA A 78 1.71 -13.68 -5.46
C ALA A 78 0.92 -13.89 -4.17
N SER A 79 1.20 -14.99 -3.48
CA SER A 79 0.52 -15.34 -2.24
C SER A 79 1.46 -16.01 -1.25
N TRP A 80 1.18 -15.80 0.03
CA TRP A 80 1.92 -16.37 1.14
C TRP A 80 0.94 -16.95 2.15
N GLN A 81 1.19 -18.19 2.57
CA GLN A 81 0.57 -18.77 3.76
C GLN A 81 1.40 -18.41 4.99
N LEU A 82 0.72 -17.95 6.03
CA LEU A 82 1.31 -17.42 7.24
C LEU A 82 0.80 -18.20 8.46
N GLY A 83 1.69 -18.43 9.44
CA GLY A 83 1.32 -18.88 10.77
C GLY A 83 1.53 -17.75 11.77
N ILE A 84 0.45 -17.18 12.29
CA ILE A 84 0.47 -15.98 13.13
C ILE A 84 0.14 -16.38 14.57
N SER A 85 0.93 -15.93 15.55
CA SER A 85 0.71 -16.23 16.98
C SER A 85 -0.49 -15.51 17.57
N CYS A 86 -0.99 -14.46 16.91
CA CYS A 86 -2.17 -13.73 17.30
C CYS A 86 -3.33 -13.98 16.32
N GLY A 87 -4.53 -14.16 16.86
CA GLY A 87 -5.74 -14.38 16.07
C GLY A 87 -6.36 -13.09 15.53
N SER A 88 -7.59 -13.21 15.02
CA SER A 88 -8.39 -12.11 14.44
C SER A 88 -8.45 -10.81 15.27
N PRO A 89 -8.51 -10.81 16.62
CA PRO A 89 -8.56 -9.57 17.39
C PRO A 89 -7.37 -8.62 17.16
N CYS A 90 -6.16 -9.15 16.92
CA CYS A 90 -4.98 -8.33 16.65
C CYS A 90 -4.99 -7.73 15.23
N TRP A 91 -5.70 -8.37 14.31
CA TRP A 91 -5.86 -7.90 12.94
C TRP A 91 -6.82 -6.71 12.86
N HIS A 92 -7.97 -6.79 13.54
CA HIS A 92 -9.07 -5.82 13.38
C HIS A 92 -8.65 -4.36 13.58
N GLY A 93 -7.83 -4.08 14.61
CA GLY A 93 -7.40 -2.71 14.92
C GLY A 93 -6.33 -2.15 13.98
N LYS A 94 -5.54 -3.01 13.31
CA LYS A 94 -4.39 -2.60 12.50
C LYS A 94 -4.57 -2.81 11.00
N ARG A 95 -5.67 -3.46 10.58
CA ARG A 95 -5.88 -3.93 9.21
C ARG A 95 -5.61 -2.86 8.14
N ASN A 96 -6.10 -1.62 8.33
CA ASN A 96 -5.97 -0.58 7.33
C ASN A 96 -4.51 -0.12 7.20
N ALA A 97 -3.85 0.20 8.32
CA ALA A 97 -2.44 0.58 8.34
C ALA A 97 -1.54 -0.54 7.82
N THR A 98 -1.78 -1.79 8.23
CA THR A 98 -1.04 -2.95 7.74
C THR A 98 -1.19 -3.12 6.23
N LEU A 99 -2.42 -3.15 5.70
CA LEU A 99 -2.62 -3.33 4.25
C LEU A 99 -2.02 -2.17 3.45
N HIS A 100 -2.13 -0.93 3.94
CA HIS A 100 -1.50 0.23 3.31
C HIS A 100 0.03 0.12 3.28
N GLY A 101 0.64 -0.26 4.42
CA GLY A 101 2.07 -0.51 4.51
C GLY A 101 2.54 -1.62 3.56
N VAL A 102 1.76 -2.70 3.42
CA VAL A 102 2.04 -3.77 2.45
C VAL A 102 2.03 -3.22 1.02
N ARG A 103 1.02 -2.41 0.65
CA ARG A 103 0.95 -1.80 -0.68
C ARG A 103 2.17 -0.93 -0.96
N LEU A 104 2.58 -0.09 -0.01
CA LEU A 104 3.77 0.75 -0.13
C LEU A 104 5.05 -0.09 -0.26
N SER A 105 5.18 -1.18 0.48
CA SER A 105 6.36 -2.06 0.41
C SER A 105 6.48 -2.77 -0.95
N PHE A 106 5.39 -3.35 -1.45
CA PHE A 106 5.38 -3.99 -2.77
C PHE A 106 5.53 -2.98 -3.91
N ALA A 107 4.96 -1.79 -3.77
CA ALA A 107 5.17 -0.68 -4.70
C ALA A 107 6.66 -0.32 -4.81
N GLY A 108 7.36 -0.22 -3.68
CA GLY A 108 8.79 0.03 -3.64
C GLY A 108 9.64 -1.09 -4.20
N HIS A 109 9.30 -2.35 -3.88
CA HIS A 109 10.03 -3.50 -4.44
C HIS A 109 9.91 -3.62 -5.96
N LEU A 110 8.80 -3.17 -6.52
CA LEU A 110 8.50 -3.26 -7.95
C LEU A 110 8.74 -1.96 -8.72
N ASP A 111 9.11 -0.88 -8.02
CA ASP A 111 9.18 0.50 -8.52
C ASP A 111 7.91 0.94 -9.28
N VAL A 112 6.73 0.57 -8.79
CA VAL A 112 5.42 0.98 -9.32
C VAL A 112 4.72 1.90 -8.31
N PRO A 113 3.74 2.72 -8.70
CA PRO A 113 2.98 3.48 -7.71
C PRO A 113 2.10 2.54 -6.90
N PHE A 114 1.93 2.79 -5.59
CA PHE A 114 1.14 1.91 -4.72
C PHE A 114 -0.34 1.78 -5.13
N GLN A 115 -0.84 2.74 -5.92
CA GLN A 115 -2.14 2.68 -6.58
C GLN A 115 -2.29 1.48 -7.52
N GLU A 116 -1.19 0.97 -8.09
CA GLU A 116 -1.19 -0.22 -8.96
C GLU A 116 -1.17 -1.55 -8.17
N VAL A 117 -1.09 -1.49 -6.84
CA VAL A 117 -0.99 -2.66 -5.93
C VAL A 117 -2.31 -2.89 -5.20
N GLU A 118 -2.86 -4.10 -5.34
CA GLU A 118 -3.99 -4.65 -4.58
C GLU A 118 -3.44 -5.66 -3.57
N VAL A 119 -3.94 -5.61 -2.34
CA VAL A 119 -3.55 -6.52 -1.27
C VAL A 119 -4.77 -7.10 -0.58
N ALA A 120 -4.66 -8.33 -0.12
CA ALA A 120 -5.68 -8.99 0.66
C ALA A 120 -5.07 -9.84 1.76
N VAL A 121 -5.67 -9.80 2.95
CA VAL A 121 -5.36 -10.73 4.03
C VAL A 121 -6.65 -11.41 4.49
N GLY A 122 -6.62 -12.74 4.55
CA GLY A 122 -7.73 -13.52 5.10
C GLY A 122 -7.25 -14.69 5.94
N PHE A 123 -8.04 -15.03 6.95
CA PHE A 123 -7.74 -16.08 7.92
C PHE A 123 -8.44 -17.38 7.50
N ALA A 124 -7.75 -18.50 7.67
CA ALA A 124 -8.36 -19.80 7.47
C ALA A 124 -9.42 -20.05 8.54
N ALA A 125 -10.50 -20.74 8.16
CA ALA A 125 -11.44 -21.25 9.15
C ALA A 125 -10.70 -22.20 10.10
N PRO A 126 -10.99 -22.17 11.42
CA PRO A 126 -10.35 -23.07 12.36
C PRO A 126 -10.67 -24.53 11.99
N ALA A 127 -9.66 -25.28 11.57
CA ALA A 127 -9.81 -26.65 11.09
C ALA A 127 -10.12 -27.67 12.21
N SER A 128 -9.99 -27.30 13.49
CA SER A 128 -10.25 -28.17 14.64
C SER A 128 -10.48 -27.37 15.93
N ARG A 129 -11.20 -27.95 16.91
CA ARG A 129 -11.27 -27.45 18.30
C ARG A 129 -9.94 -27.57 19.07
N ARG A 130 -8.90 -28.16 18.47
CA ARG A 130 -7.56 -28.15 19.06
C ARG A 130 -6.99 -26.73 18.96
N LEU A 131 -6.66 -26.16 20.12
CA LEU A 131 -5.90 -24.92 20.23
C LEU A 131 -4.52 -25.09 19.56
N SER A 132 -4.45 -24.82 18.26
CA SER A 132 -3.18 -24.48 17.62
C SER A 132 -2.72 -23.15 18.20
N ALA A 133 -1.46 -23.05 18.62
CA ALA A 133 -0.88 -21.78 19.03
C ALA A 133 -0.78 -20.77 17.87
N LEU A 134 -0.91 -21.24 16.62
CA LEU A 134 -0.84 -20.41 15.41
C LEU A 134 -2.17 -20.39 14.68
N THR A 135 -2.56 -19.20 14.26
CA THR A 135 -3.67 -18.98 13.32
C THR A 135 -3.11 -18.95 11.90
N THR A 136 -3.70 -19.73 10.99
CA THR A 136 -3.33 -19.67 9.58
C THR A 136 -3.98 -18.47 8.91
N ALA A 137 -3.17 -17.65 8.26
CA ALA A 137 -3.63 -16.55 7.42
C ALA A 137 -2.99 -16.66 6.03
N TYR A 138 -3.55 -15.96 5.06
CA TYR A 138 -2.94 -15.81 3.75
C TYR A 138 -2.87 -14.35 3.38
N LEU A 139 -1.69 -13.92 2.94
CA LEU A 139 -1.48 -12.65 2.27
C LEU A 139 -1.51 -12.91 0.77
N THR A 140 -2.29 -12.12 0.04
CA THR A 140 -2.32 -12.12 -1.43
C THR A 140 -1.98 -10.72 -1.91
N VAL A 141 -1.13 -10.64 -2.92
CA VAL A 141 -0.75 -9.38 -3.57
C VAL A 141 -1.04 -9.54 -5.06
N ALA A 142 -1.75 -8.58 -5.63
CA ALA A 142 -1.97 -8.47 -7.06
C ALA A 142 -1.49 -7.10 -7.55
N VAL A 143 -0.80 -7.08 -8.69
CA VAL A 143 -0.25 -5.85 -9.27
C VAL A 143 -0.76 -5.73 -10.69
N ARG A 144 -1.42 -4.60 -10.98
CA ARG A 144 -1.96 -4.30 -12.31
C ARG A 144 -1.17 -3.16 -12.92
N SER A 145 -0.23 -3.47 -13.81
CA SER A 145 0.72 -2.49 -14.33
C SER A 145 1.02 -2.69 -15.81
N ASN A 146 1.33 -1.60 -16.50
CA ASN A 146 1.93 -1.57 -17.84
C ASN A 146 3.42 -1.12 -17.79
N ARG A 147 3.98 -0.98 -16.58
CA ARG A 147 5.38 -0.61 -16.32
C ARG A 147 6.31 -1.83 -16.26
N LEU A 148 5.73 -3.02 -16.10
CA LEU A 148 6.44 -4.29 -15.98
C LEU A 148 6.02 -5.23 -17.10
N ALA A 149 7.00 -5.88 -17.71
CA ALA A 149 6.72 -7.06 -18.54
C ALA A 149 6.30 -8.24 -17.64
N ASP A 150 5.48 -9.17 -18.15
CA ASP A 150 4.95 -10.29 -17.35
C ASP A 150 6.08 -11.12 -16.69
N ALA A 151 7.08 -11.52 -17.47
CA ALA A 151 8.20 -12.33 -16.98
C ALA A 151 9.06 -11.60 -15.94
N GLU A 152 9.37 -10.32 -16.17
CA GLU A 152 10.12 -9.49 -15.23
C GLU A 152 9.34 -9.29 -13.93
N GLY A 153 8.06 -8.94 -14.03
CA GLY A 153 7.21 -8.70 -12.88
C GLY A 153 7.03 -9.95 -12.01
N ARG A 154 6.89 -11.14 -12.61
CA ARG A 154 6.87 -12.41 -11.89
C ARG A 154 8.19 -12.71 -11.20
N ALA A 155 9.32 -12.44 -11.87
CA ALA A 155 10.64 -12.64 -11.28
C ALA A 155 10.86 -11.72 -10.06
N LEU A 156 10.47 -10.45 -10.17
CA LEU A 156 10.53 -9.50 -9.05
C LEU A 156 9.59 -9.91 -7.90
N LEU A 157 8.34 -10.26 -8.17
CA LEU A 157 7.44 -10.76 -7.12
C LEU A 157 7.98 -12.02 -6.44
N GLY A 158 8.57 -12.94 -7.20
CA GLY A 158 9.18 -14.16 -6.68
C GLY A 158 10.41 -13.92 -5.82
N SER A 159 11.13 -12.80 -6.02
CA SER A 159 12.30 -12.43 -5.23
C SER A 159 11.98 -11.65 -3.96
N TYR A 160 10.71 -11.27 -3.75
CA TYR A 160 10.30 -10.59 -2.52
C TYR A 160 10.60 -11.49 -1.31
N PRO A 161 11.14 -10.97 -0.20
CA PRO A 161 11.48 -11.77 0.97
C PRO A 161 10.32 -12.65 1.45
N GLN A 162 10.59 -13.93 1.71
CA GLN A 162 9.55 -14.94 1.98
C GLN A 162 9.61 -15.52 3.39
N ASP A 163 10.60 -15.13 4.19
CA ASP A 163 10.81 -15.64 5.54
C ASP A 163 9.85 -14.98 6.55
N ALA A 164 9.70 -15.65 7.70
CA ALA A 164 8.77 -15.21 8.74
C ALA A 164 9.14 -13.85 9.34
N ALA A 165 10.44 -13.52 9.46
CA ALA A 165 10.87 -12.26 10.05
C ALA A 165 10.54 -11.07 9.11
N SER A 166 10.78 -11.23 7.81
CA SER A 166 10.38 -10.25 6.80
C SER A 166 8.86 -10.04 6.78
N MET A 167 8.08 -11.13 6.83
CA MET A 167 6.61 -11.05 6.88
C MET A 167 6.09 -10.43 8.18
N ALA A 168 6.75 -10.69 9.32
CA ALA A 168 6.42 -10.06 10.60
C ALA A 168 6.65 -8.54 10.54
N GLY A 169 7.80 -8.11 10.01
CA GLY A 169 8.11 -6.69 9.82
C GLY A 169 7.15 -5.99 8.87
N LEU A 170 6.81 -6.65 7.75
CA LEU A 170 5.85 -6.14 6.76
C LEU A 170 4.45 -5.95 7.33
N LEU A 171 3.96 -6.95 8.08
CA LEU A 171 2.57 -6.95 8.55
C LEU A 171 2.39 -6.23 9.89
N GLY A 172 3.46 -6.04 10.66
CA GLY A 172 3.37 -5.58 12.05
C GLY A 172 2.66 -6.59 12.96
N LEU A 173 2.76 -7.89 12.62
CA LEU A 173 2.14 -9.02 13.31
C LEU A 173 3.20 -10.03 13.74
N ASP A 174 2.88 -10.84 14.76
CA ASP A 174 3.76 -11.92 15.21
C ASP A 174 3.66 -13.13 14.27
N VAL A 175 4.42 -13.10 13.17
CA VAL A 175 4.49 -14.17 12.18
C VAL A 175 5.58 -15.17 12.56
N ARG A 176 5.21 -16.43 12.73
CA ARG A 176 6.12 -17.54 13.08
C ARG A 176 6.46 -18.44 11.91
N LEU A 177 5.57 -18.51 10.92
CA LEU A 177 5.75 -19.29 9.71
C LEU A 177 5.33 -18.46 8.50
N ALA A 178 6.08 -18.59 7.41
CA ALA A 178 5.74 -18.00 6.12
C ALA A 178 6.16 -18.97 5.01
N ALA A 179 5.28 -19.17 4.03
CA ALA A 179 5.53 -20.00 2.87
C ALA A 179 4.88 -19.37 1.63
N ALA A 180 5.68 -19.11 0.59
CA ALA A 180 5.18 -18.54 -0.66
C ALA A 180 4.51 -19.58 -1.56
N GLY A 181 3.64 -19.12 -2.46
CA GLY A 181 3.04 -19.92 -3.52
C GLY A 181 1.87 -20.81 -3.07
N ALA A 182 1.38 -20.64 -1.84
CA ALA A 182 0.21 -21.34 -1.36
C ALA A 182 -1.07 -20.62 -1.82
N PRO A 183 -1.85 -21.19 -2.78
CA PRO A 183 -3.09 -20.55 -3.21
C PRO A 183 -4.03 -20.46 -1.99
N PRO A 184 -4.58 -19.27 -1.69
CA PRO A 184 -5.52 -19.15 -0.60
C PRO A 184 -6.75 -20.02 -0.90
N PRO A 185 -7.35 -20.69 0.09
CA PRO A 185 -8.70 -21.21 -0.07
C PRO A 185 -9.64 -20.04 -0.44
N ARG A 186 -10.83 -20.31 -0.99
CA ARG A 186 -11.83 -19.24 -1.20
C ARG A 186 -12.10 -18.55 0.14
N GLN A 187 -11.55 -17.36 0.32
CA GLN A 187 -11.73 -16.55 1.52
C GLN A 187 -12.90 -15.61 1.29
N ALA A 188 -14.08 -16.00 1.78
CA ALA A 188 -15.27 -15.15 1.73
C ALA A 188 -15.06 -13.83 2.51
N ASP A 189 -14.23 -13.86 3.56
CA ASP A 189 -14.03 -12.75 4.51
C ASP A 189 -12.62 -12.12 4.44
N ALA A 190 -11.93 -12.24 3.29
CA ALA A 190 -10.65 -11.56 3.14
C ALA A 190 -10.83 -10.03 3.21
N THR A 191 -10.08 -9.38 4.09
CA THR A 191 -9.98 -7.92 4.08
C THR A 191 -9.09 -7.51 2.92
N ARG A 192 -9.57 -6.60 2.07
CA ARG A 192 -8.86 -6.15 0.87
C ARG A 192 -8.62 -4.65 0.89
N MET A 193 -7.56 -4.24 0.20
CA MET A 193 -7.27 -2.85 -0.08
C MET A 193 -6.65 -2.71 -1.48
N ASP A 194 -7.23 -1.83 -2.27
CA ASP A 194 -6.79 -1.42 -3.60
C ASP A 194 -6.95 0.10 -3.74
N GLN A 195 -6.74 0.64 -4.94
CA GLN A 195 -6.92 2.08 -5.19
C GLN A 195 -8.33 2.62 -4.88
N ASP A 196 -9.36 1.78 -4.94
CA ASP A 196 -10.77 2.18 -4.85
C ASP A 196 -11.31 2.03 -3.42
N THR A 197 -10.68 1.16 -2.63
CA THR A 197 -11.07 0.80 -1.26
C THR A 197 -10.10 1.33 -0.19
N ASP A 198 -9.02 1.99 -0.60
CA ASP A 198 -8.05 2.62 0.29
C ASP A 198 -8.67 3.81 1.05
N PRO A 199 -8.84 3.72 2.39
CA PRO A 199 -9.41 4.80 3.16
C PRO A 199 -8.52 6.05 3.19
N TYR A 200 -7.22 5.91 2.90
CA TYR A 200 -6.25 7.00 2.89
C TYR A 200 -6.21 7.77 1.57
N ALA A 201 -6.79 7.22 0.49
CA ALA A 201 -6.74 7.83 -0.84
C ALA A 201 -7.18 9.31 -0.88
N PRO A 202 -8.25 9.75 -0.18
CA PRO A 202 -8.64 11.16 -0.17
C PRO A 202 -7.55 12.10 0.38
N ALA A 203 -6.73 11.63 1.32
CA ALA A 203 -5.65 12.42 1.89
C ALA A 203 -4.52 12.65 0.87
N TYR A 204 -4.18 11.63 0.08
CA TYR A 204 -3.20 11.76 -1.01
C TYR A 204 -3.71 12.72 -2.09
N THR A 205 -4.95 12.51 -2.57
CA THR A 205 -5.56 13.36 -3.60
C THR A 205 -5.59 14.83 -3.19
N ALA A 206 -5.97 15.12 -1.94
CA ALA A 206 -6.04 16.50 -1.46
C ALA A 206 -4.70 17.24 -1.50
N ILE A 207 -3.57 16.54 -1.28
CA ILE A 207 -2.24 17.15 -1.34
C ILE A 207 -1.72 17.21 -2.78
N GLU A 208 -1.99 16.20 -3.60
CA GLU A 208 -1.65 16.19 -5.02
C GLU A 208 -2.31 17.36 -5.75
N ASP A 209 -3.61 17.60 -5.52
CA ASP A 209 -4.35 18.73 -6.10
C ASP A 209 -3.88 20.09 -5.55
N GLY A 210 -3.47 20.12 -4.27
CA GLY A 210 -2.89 21.31 -3.66
C GLY A 210 -1.53 21.71 -4.24
N SER A 211 -0.79 20.75 -4.81
CA SER A 211 0.53 20.97 -5.42
C SER A 211 0.46 21.56 -6.84
N THR A 212 -0.63 21.35 -7.57
CA THR A 212 -0.81 21.84 -8.96
C THR A 212 -1.20 23.32 -9.05
N THR A 213 -1.60 23.96 -7.95
CA THR A 213 -1.99 25.39 -7.93
C THR A 213 -0.86 26.36 -7.54
N GLY A 214 0.36 25.87 -7.31
CA GLY A 214 1.52 26.69 -6.91
C GLY A 214 2.51 27.02 -8.03
N GLY A 215 2.29 26.54 -9.25
CA GLY A 215 3.23 26.65 -10.39
C GLY A 215 2.74 27.57 -11.51
N SER A 216 2.35 28.79 -11.18
CA SER A 216 2.19 29.88 -12.17
C SER A 216 2.29 31.22 -11.45
N ASN A 217 3.49 31.80 -11.46
CA ASN A 217 3.79 33.23 -11.64
C ASN A 217 5.20 33.54 -11.12
N GLY A 218 6.07 33.99 -12.02
CA GLY A 218 7.38 34.57 -11.71
C GLY A 218 8.47 34.08 -12.63
#